data_AF-A0A3D8UKU0-F1
#
_entry.id   AF-A0A3D8UKU0-F1
#
_cell.length_a   1.000
_cell.length_b   1.000
_cell.length_c   1.000
_cell.angle_alpha   90.00
_cell.angle_beta   90.00
_cell.angle_gamma   90.00
#
_symmetry.space_group_name_H-M   'P 1'
#
loop_
_entity.id
_entity.type
_entity.pdbx_description
1 polymer ?
#
loop_
_entity_poly.entity_id
_entity_poly.type
_entity_poly.pdbx_seq_one_letter_code
_entity_poly.pdbx_strand_id
1 'polypeptide(L)' 'MLKADLTKILKDINISKKEFANLSDISYNTVNNWDDETKPIPAWVESWLYNFIKAKSYEEV' A
#
# COMPACT_ATOMS: atom_id res chain seq x y z
N MET A 1 -4.11 8.47 5.81
CA MET A 1 -3.61 8.39 4.42
C MET A 1 -4.80 8.43 3.48
N LEU A 2 -4.76 9.26 2.43
CA LEU A 2 -5.79 9.28 1.39
C LEU A 2 -5.49 8.25 0.29
N LYS A 3 -6.51 7.87 -0.50
CA LYS A 3 -6.38 6.96 -1.64
C LYS A 3 -5.37 7.44 -2.67
N ALA A 4 -5.31 8.76 -2.87
CA ALA A 4 -4.33 9.39 -3.75
C ALA A 4 -2.90 9.18 -3.23
N ASP A 5 -2.68 9.33 -1.93
CA ASP A 5 -1.37 9.12 -1.30
C ASP A 5 -0.91 7.67 -1.45
N LEU A 6 -1.79 6.70 -1.16
CA LEU A 6 -1.49 5.28 -1.35
C LEU A 6 -1.11 5.00 -2.81
N THR A 7 -1.90 5.49 -3.76
CA THR A 7 -1.63 5.24 -5.19
C THR A 7 -0.28 5.83 -5.63
N LYS A 8 0.09 6.99 -5.09
CA LYS A 8 1.39 7.61 -5.33
C LYS A 8 2.53 6.78 -4.72
N ILE A 9 2.44 6.40 -3.45
CA ILE A 9 3.49 5.63 -2.76
C ILE A 9 3.73 4.29 -3.48
N LEU A 10 2.67 3.57 -3.83
CA LEU A 10 2.78 2.30 -4.56
C LEU A 10 3.51 2.48 -5.91
N LYS A 11 3.21 3.56 -6.63
CA LYS A 11 3.90 3.90 -7.89
C LYS A 11 5.38 4.22 -7.66
N ASP A 12 5.69 5.01 -6.63
CA ASP A 12 7.06 5.43 -6.33
C ASP A 12 7.97 4.24 -5.95
N ILE A 13 7.41 3.19 -5.34
CA ILE A 13 8.12 1.96 -4.96
C ILE A 13 7.98 0.83 -5.98
N ASN A 14 7.42 1.16 -7.16
CA ASN A 14 7.21 0.27 -8.30
C ASN A 14 6.43 -1.02 -7.97
N ILE A 15 5.34 -0.89 -7.21
CA ILE A 15 4.38 -1.98 -6.98
C ILE A 15 2.96 -1.56 -7.36
N SER A 16 2.18 -2.50 -7.86
CA SER A 16 0.77 -2.31 -8.18
C SER A 16 -0.12 -2.53 -6.96
N LYS A 17 -1.37 -2.04 -7.01
CA LYS A 17 -2.41 -2.36 -6.00
C LYS A 17 -2.67 -3.85 -5.87
N LYS A 18 -2.50 -4.62 -6.95
CA LYS A 18 -2.65 -6.08 -6.96
C LYS A 18 -1.49 -6.77 -6.23
N GLU A 19 -0.26 -6.32 -6.45
CA GLU A 19 0.90 -6.82 -5.70
C GLU A 19 0.80 -6.46 -4.22
N PHE A 20 0.43 -5.22 -3.90
CA PHE A 20 0.20 -4.82 -2.51
C PHE A 20 -0.87 -5.68 -1.83
N ALA A 21 -2.01 -5.93 -2.51
CA ALA A 21 -3.05 -6.83 -2.04
C ALA A 21 -2.49 -8.24 -1.73
N ASN A 22 -1.71 -8.82 -2.64
CA ASN A 22 -1.10 -10.13 -2.43
C ASN A 22 -0.09 -10.12 -1.25
N LEU A 23 0.74 -9.08 -1.13
CA LEU A 23 1.77 -8.98 -0.10
C LEU A 23 1.22 -8.70 1.30
N SER A 24 0.07 -8.03 1.39
CA SER A 24 -0.62 -7.73 2.65
C SER A 24 -1.69 -8.75 3.02
N ASP A 25 -1.85 -9.81 2.21
CA ASP A 25 -2.89 -10.84 2.35
C ASP A 25 -4.32 -10.27 2.42
N ILE A 26 -4.60 -9.33 1.52
CA ILE A 26 -5.90 -8.67 1.40
C ILE A 26 -6.42 -8.84 -0.02
N SER A 27 -7.72 -9.02 -0.18
CA SER A 27 -8.31 -9.11 -1.51
C SER A 27 -8.06 -7.83 -2.32
N TYR A 28 -7.67 -7.97 -3.59
CA TYR A 28 -7.51 -6.84 -4.50
C TYR A 28 -8.77 -5.96 -4.55
N ASN A 29 -9.95 -6.58 -4.48
CA ASN A 29 -11.22 -5.86 -4.45
C ASN A 29 -11.35 -4.96 -3.22
N THR A 30 -10.87 -5.39 -2.05
CA THR A 30 -10.83 -4.56 -0.84
C THR A 30 -9.94 -3.34 -1.05
N VAL A 31 -8.70 -3.54 -1.52
CA VAL A 31 -7.75 -2.46 -1.78
C VAL A 31 -8.29 -1.46 -2.83
N ASN A 32 -8.92 -1.97 -3.88
CA ASN A 32 -9.47 -1.14 -4.94
C ASN A 32 -10.67 -0.29 -4.47
N ASN A 33 -11.47 -0.85 -3.56
CA ASN A 33 -12.67 -0.23 -3.01
C ASN A 33 -12.42 0.67 -1.79
N TRP A 34 -11.17 0.83 -1.34
CA TRP A 34 -10.86 1.88 -0.38
C TRP A 34 -11.20 3.26 -0.96
N ASP A 35 -11.72 4.11 -0.09
CA ASP A 35 -12.36 5.38 -0.41
C ASP A 35 -12.23 6.33 0.78
N ASP A 36 -11.97 7.60 0.53
CA ASP A 36 -11.60 8.55 1.59
C ASP A 36 -12.77 8.90 2.53
N GLU A 37 -14.01 8.67 2.10
CA GLU A 37 -15.22 8.98 2.89
C GLU A 37 -15.82 7.73 3.52
N THR A 38 -16.05 6.69 2.72
CA THR A 38 -16.90 5.55 3.11
C THR A 38 -16.11 4.32 3.54
N LYS A 39 -14.89 4.15 3.03
CA LYS A 39 -14.03 2.98 3.27
C LYS A 39 -12.58 3.42 3.42
N PRO A 40 -12.26 4.19 4.46
CA PRO A 40 -10.94 4.77 4.63
C PRO A 40 -9.87 3.68 4.68
N ILE A 41 -8.68 4.05 4.21
CA ILE A 41 -7.52 3.16 4.26
C ILE A 41 -7.23 2.84 5.74
N PRO A 42 -7.09 1.54 6.11
CA PRO A 42 -6.74 1.17 7.47
C PRO A 42 -5.40 1.77 7.91
N ALA A 43 -5.31 2.22 9.16
CA ALA A 43 -4.11 2.90 9.69
C ALA A 43 -2.83 2.05 9.58
N TRP A 44 -2.94 0.72 9.69
CA TRP A 44 -1.79 -0.18 9.62
C TRP A 44 -1.10 -0.17 8.24
N VAL A 45 -1.79 0.25 7.17
CA VAL A 45 -1.23 0.31 5.80
C VAL A 45 0.00 1.23 5.76
N GLU A 46 -0.02 2.31 6.54
CA GLU A 46 1.10 3.24 6.64
C GLU A 46 2.34 2.57 7.27
N SER A 47 2.15 1.88 8.39
CA SER A 47 3.24 1.14 9.05
C SER A 47 3.76 0.00 8.17
N TRP A 48 2.87 -0.67 7.41
CA TRP A 48 3.26 -1.72 6.48
C TRP A 48 4.14 -1.16 5.35
N LEU A 49 3.72 -0.06 4.71
CA LEU A 49 4.48 0.58 3.63
C LEU A 49 5.84 1.09 4.11
N TYR A 50 5.88 1.71 5.29
CA TYR A 50 7.13 2.17 5.90
C TYR A 50 8.13 1.01 6.07
N ASN A 51 7.68 -0.12 6.64
CA ASN A 51 8.54 -1.28 6.84
C ASN A 51 8.93 -1.95 5.53
N PHE A 52 8.03 -2.02 4.55
CA PHE A 52 8.32 -2.58 3.23
C PHE A 52 9.41 -1.77 2.51
N ILE A 53 9.29 -0.44 2.49
CA ILE A 53 10.29 0.47 1.90
C ILE A 53 11.63 0.33 2.61
N LYS A 54 11.61 0.31 3.94
CA LYS A 54 12.81 0.14 4.75
C LYS A 54 13.49 -1.20 4.47
N ALA A 55 12.73 -2.29 4.38
CA ALA A 55 13.26 -3.62 4.06
C ALA A 55 13.91 -3.64 2.67
N LYS A 56 13.20 -3.13 1.65
CA LYS A 56 13.73 -3.01 0.28
C LYS A 56 15.04 -2.22 0.20
N SER A 57 15.19 -1.16 0.99
CA SER A 57 16.42 -0.35 0.98
C SER A 57 17.67 -1.11 1.42
N TYR A 58 17.52 -2.24 2.11
CA TYR A 58 18.64 -3.12 2.48
C TYR A 58 18.98 -4.15 1.40
N GLU A 59 18.08 -4.40 0.45
CA GLU A 59 18.32 -5.32 -0.67
C GLU A 59 19.02 -4.63 -1.85
N GLU A 60 18.98 -3.30 -1.91
CA GLU A 60 19.68 -2.48 -2.91
C GLU A 60 21.16 -2.20 -2.56
N VAL A 61 21.71 -2.87 -1.54
CA VAL A 61 23.11 -2.74 -1.06
C VAL A 61 24.01 -3.83 -1.64
#